data_AF-A0A845QR99-F1
#
_entry.id   AF-A0A845QR99-F1
#
_cell.length_a   1.000
_cell.length_b   1.000
_cell.length_c   1.000
_cell.angle_alpha   90.00
_cell.angle_beta   90.00
_cell.angle_gamma   90.00
#
_symmetry.space_group_name_H-M   'P 1'
#
loop_
_entity.id
_entity.type
_entity.pdbx_description
1 polymer ?
#
loop_
_entity_poly.entity_id
_entity_poly.type
_entity_poly.pdbx_seq_one_letter_code
_entity_poly.pdbx_strand_id
1 'polypeptide(L)' 'MLELTLDDDTTLKTYVLGIFEVEDKEYIALLPEDDERVLLYSYVETDGEVQLNTIEDDEEFEIVSEAYYELFSEDE' A
#
# COMPACT_ATOMS: atom_id res chain seq x y z
N MET A 1 7.37 -10.99 -4.72
CA MET A 1 7.10 -10.31 -6.00
C MET A 1 5.63 -10.50 -6.29
N LEU A 2 4.87 -9.40 -6.27
CA LEU A 2 3.47 -9.34 -6.68
C LEU A 2 3.41 -8.62 -8.02
N GLU A 3 2.60 -9.14 -8.94
CA GLU A 3 2.33 -8.51 -10.23
C GLU A 3 0.96 -7.86 -10.17
N LEU A 4 0.92 -6.52 -10.07
CA LEU A 4 -0.31 -5.76 -10.12
C LEU A 4 -0.66 -5.49 -11.58
N THR A 5 -1.87 -5.84 -11.98
CA THR A 5 -2.40 -5.46 -13.29
C THR A 5 -3.20 -4.19 -13.10
N LEU A 6 -2.73 -3.09 -13.66
CA LEU A 6 -3.47 -1.83 -13.68
C LEU A 6 -4.55 -1.88 -14.76
N ASP A 7 -5.55 -1.01 -14.65
CA ASP A 7 -6.66 -0.88 -15.61
C ASP A 7 -6.21 -0.58 -17.06
N ASP A 8 -4.99 -0.06 -17.23
CA ASP A 8 -4.36 0.20 -18.53
C ASP A 8 -3.70 -1.06 -19.17
N ASP A 9 -4.00 -2.27 -18.68
CA ASP A 9 -3.39 -3.55 -19.11
C ASP A 9 -1.87 -3.64 -18.81
N THR A 10 -1.34 -2.70 -18.03
CA THR A 10 0.07 -2.68 -17.63
C THR A 10 0.30 -3.52 -16.39
N THR A 11 1.35 -4.35 -16.42
CA THR A 11 1.78 -5.13 -15.27
C THR A 11 2.88 -4.39 -14.53
N LEU A 12 2.59 -3.94 -13.32
CA LEU A 12 3.57 -3.33 -12.43
C LEU A 12 4.16 -4.40 -11.51
N LYS A 13 5.47 -4.58 -11.58
CA LYS A 13 6.22 -5.44 -10.66
C LYS A 13 6.51 -4.68 -9.37
N THR A 14 5.96 -5.18 -8.28
CA THR A 14 6.16 -4.57 -6.96
C THR A 14 6.40 -5.62 -5.89
N TYR A 15 7.01 -5.19 -4.81
CA TYR A 15 7.17 -5.96 -3.60
C TYR A 15 6.16 -5.46 -2.58
N VAL A 16 5.26 -6.36 -2.14
CA VAL A 16 4.40 -6.07 -0.99
C VAL A 16 5.28 -6.09 0.25
N LEU A 17 5.42 -4.96 0.92
CA LEU A 17 6.11 -4.85 2.19
C LEU A 17 5.24 -5.44 3.29
N GLY A 18 3.94 -5.12 3.25
CA GLY A 18 2.92 -5.73 4.09
C GLY A 18 1.56 -5.05 3.96
N ILE A 19 0.56 -5.63 4.61
CA ILE A 19 -0.80 -5.10 4.72
C ILE A 19 -1.09 -4.89 6.19
N PHE A 20 -1.69 -3.77 6.55
CA PHE A 20 -1.98 -3.38 7.93
C PHE A 20 -3.30 -2.62 8.01
N GLU A 21 -3.94 -2.64 9.17
CA GLU A 21 -5.22 -1.96 9.41
C GLU A 21 -4.98 -0.69 10.24
N VAL A 22 -5.56 0.42 9.80
CA VAL A 22 -5.51 1.72 10.48
C VAL A 22 -6.91 2.31 10.48
N GLU A 23 -7.42 2.69 11.65
CA GLU A 23 -8.75 3.31 11.79
C GLU A 23 -9.89 2.55 11.07
N ASP A 24 -9.95 1.23 11.24
CA ASP A 24 -10.97 0.35 10.63
C ASP A 24 -10.89 0.26 9.09
N LYS A 25 -9.77 0.71 8.49
CA LYS A 25 -9.48 0.59 7.06
C LYS A 25 -8.20 -0.21 6.85
N GLU A 26 -8.19 -1.05 5.82
CA GLU A 26 -7.00 -1.81 5.43
C GLU A 26 -6.13 -0.99 4.47
N TYR A 27 -4.82 -1.08 4.65
CA TYR A 27 -3.81 -0.40 3.84
C TYR A 27 -2.71 -1.36 3.46
N ILE A 28 -2.11 -1.11 2.29
CA ILE A 28 -1.01 -1.90 1.75
C ILE A 28 0.18 -1.00 1.46
N ALA A 29 1.36 -1.47 1.88
CA ALA A 29 2.64 -0.86 1.55
C ALA A 29 3.31 -1.63 0.41
N LEU A 30 3.65 -0.91 -0.65
CA LEU A 30 4.21 -1.45 -1.88
C LEU A 30 5.55 -0.78 -2.18
N LEU A 31 6.56 -1.57 -2.54
CA LEU A 31 7.85 -1.10 -3.02
C LEU A 31 8.03 -1.53 -4.49
N PRO A 32 7.84 -0.61 -5.45
CA PRO A 32 8.09 -0.92 -6.86
C PRO A 32 9.55 -1.32 -7.11
N GLU A 33 9.80 -2.15 -8.12
CA GLU A 33 11.19 -2.54 -8.47
C GLU A 33 11.97 -1.40 -9.14
N ASP A 34 11.26 -0.46 -9.78
CA ASP A 34 11.84 0.67 -10.52
C ASP A 34 12.03 1.93 -9.66
N ASP A 35 11.47 1.97 -8.44
CA ASP A 35 11.54 3.13 -7.54
C ASP A 35 11.84 2.70 -6.11
N GLU A 36 12.72 3.42 -5.42
CA GLU A 36 13.13 3.11 -4.04
C GLU A 36 12.14 3.63 -2.98
N ARG A 37 11.04 4.29 -3.41
CA ARG A 37 10.04 4.86 -2.50
C ARG A 37 8.91 3.88 -2.24
N VAL A 38 8.57 3.74 -0.96
CA VAL A 38 7.37 3.01 -0.53
C VAL A 38 6.12 3.78 -0.95
N LEU A 39 5.20 3.10 -1.59
CA LEU A 39 3.88 3.59 -1.96
C LEU A 39 2.83 3.00 -1.01
N LEU A 40 2.01 3.86 -0.43
CA LEU A 40 0.92 3.48 0.48
C LEU A 40 -0.42 3.64 -0.26
N TYR A 41 -1.24 2.60 -0.22
CA TYR A 41 -2.57 2.58 -0.82
C TYR A 41 -3.58 2.00 0.17
N SER A 42 -4.84 2.43 0.10
CA SER A 42 -5.92 1.74 0.80
C SER A 42 -6.25 0.44 0.08
N TYR A 43 -6.22 -0.65 0.83
CA TYR A 43 -6.57 -1.98 0.37
C TYR A 43 -8.06 -2.19 0.62
N VAL A 44 -8.82 -2.46 -0.43
CA VAL A 44 -10.25 -2.77 -0.32
C VAL A 44 -10.53 -4.04 -1.10
N GLU A 45 -10.90 -5.11 -0.41
CA GLU A 45 -11.36 -6.35 -1.04
C GLU A 45 -12.89 -6.37 -1.13
N THR A 46 -13.43 -6.42 -2.34
CA THR A 46 -14.89 -6.51 -2.58
C THR A 46 -15.17 -7.62 -3.57
N ASP A 47 -16.03 -8.58 -3.21
CA ASP A 47 -16.45 -9.72 -4.06
C ASP A 47 -15.27 -10.55 -4.64
N GLY A 48 -14.13 -10.56 -3.95
CA GLY A 48 -12.90 -11.22 -4.42
C GLY A 48 -12.09 -10.40 -5.43
N GLU A 49 -12.50 -9.17 -5.71
CA GLU A 49 -11.70 -8.17 -6.42
C GLU A 49 -10.94 -7.30 -5.40
N VAL A 50 -9.63 -7.19 -5.58
CA VAL A 50 -8.79 -6.29 -4.78
C VAL A 50 -8.72 -4.95 -5.48
N GLN A 51 -9.12 -3.90 -4.78
CA GLN A 51 -9.03 -2.51 -5.23
C GLN A 51 -8.01 -1.77 -4.36
N LEU A 52 -7.07 -1.10 -5.02
CA LEU A 52 -6.09 -0.23 -4.37
C LEU A 52 -6.44 1.22 -4.69
N ASN A 53 -6.74 2.03 -3.68
CA ASN A 53 -7.01 3.45 -3.88
C ASN A 53 -5.88 4.31 -3.29
N THR A 54 -5.54 5.39 -3.99
CA THR A 54 -4.60 6.38 -3.47
C THR A 54 -5.22 7.10 -2.29
N ILE A 55 -4.43 7.34 -1.26
CA ILE A 55 -4.83 8.19 -0.13
C ILE A 55 -4.72 9.64 -0.60
N GLU A 56 -5.86 10.31 -0.78
CA GLU A 56 -5.91 11.71 -1.23
C GLU A 56 -5.84 12.71 -0.07
N ASP A 57 -6.12 12.25 1.14
CA ASP A 57 -6.14 13.06 2.34
C ASP A 57 -4.77 13.04 3.05
N ASP A 58 -4.13 14.20 3.20
CA ASP A 58 -2.81 14.32 3.81
C ASP A 58 -2.79 13.84 5.27
N GLU A 59 -3.87 14.05 6.04
CA GLU A 59 -3.95 13.60 7.45
C GLU A 59 -4.03 12.08 7.51
N GLU A 60 -4.87 11.45 6.67
CA GLU A 60 -4.93 10.00 6.54
C GLU A 60 -3.58 9.42 6.10
N PHE A 61 -2.90 10.06 5.14
CA PHE A 61 -1.59 9.60 4.69
C PHE A 61 -0.53 9.67 5.79
N GLU A 62 -0.52 10.73 6.60
CA GLU A 62 0.40 10.87 7.72
C GLU A 62 0.19 9.76 8.76
N ILE A 63 -1.06 9.47 9.12
CA ILE A 63 -1.40 8.40 10.08
C ILE A 63 -1.01 7.02 9.53
N VAL A 64 -1.34 6.73 8.27
CA VAL A 64 -1.00 5.45 7.63
C VAL A 64 0.51 5.29 7.48
N SER A 65 1.20 6.38 7.15
CA SER A 65 2.67 6.41 7.10
C SER A 65 3.28 6.15 8.48
N GLU A 66 2.81 6.83 9.53
CA GLU A 66 3.27 6.60 10.90
C GLU A 66 3.03 5.16 11.34
N ALA A 67 1.84 4.60 11.09
CA ALA A 67 1.53 3.21 11.37
C ALA A 67 2.44 2.25 10.59
N TYR A 68 2.71 2.54 9.31
CA TYR A 68 3.67 1.77 8.52
C TYR A 68 5.07 1.84 9.13
N TYR A 69 5.57 3.02 9.50
CA TYR A 69 6.88 3.16 10.14
C TYR A 69 6.91 2.45 11.50
N GLU A 70 5.86 2.52 12.31
CA GLU A 70 5.83 1.80 13.60
C GLU A 70 5.85 0.27 13.44
N LEU A 71 5.18 -0.24 12.40
CA LEU A 71 5.06 -1.68 12.13
C LEU A 71 6.25 -2.26 11.35
N PHE A 72 6.82 -1.50 10.42
CA PHE A 72 7.82 -1.96 9.45
C PHE A 72 9.18 -1.25 9.55
N SER A 73 9.28 -0.12 10.27
CA SER A 73 10.57 0.43 10.69
C SER A 73 10.98 -0.29 11.97
N GLU A 74 11.87 -1.29 11.83
CA GLU A 74 12.67 -1.76 12.94
C GLU A 74 13.66 -0.64 13.32
N ASP A 75 13.25 0.31 14.16
CA ASP A 75 14.20 1.21 14.82
C ASP A 75 14.76 0.53 16.08
N GLU A 76 15.84 -0.24 15.88
CA GLU A 76 17.18 0.05 16.44
C GLU A 76 18.31 -0.66 15.67
#